data_AF-V4Y0A6-F1
#
_entry.id   AF-V4Y0A6-F1
#
_cell.length_a   1.000
_cell.length_b   1.000
_cell.length_c   1.000
_cell.angle_alpha   90.00
_cell.angle_beta   90.00
_cell.angle_gamma   90.00
#
_symmetry.space_group_name_H-M   'P 1'
#
loop_
_entity.id
_entity.type
_entity.pdbx_description
1 polymer ?
#
loop_
_entity_poly.entity_id
_entity_poly.type
_entity_poly.pdbx_seq_one_letter_code
_entity_poly.pdbx_strand_id
1 'polypeptide(L)' 'MAECPHLEYRETAGEQTFETARAYCAVADEFVQPMRADICTGRYGLAPSEDCEIYREAAETDQ' A
#
# COMPACT_ATOMS: atom_id res chain seq x y z
N MET A 1 -11.64 -2.17 -10.48
CA MET A 1 -10.30 -1.71 -10.07
C MET A 1 -10.50 -0.76 -8.93
N ALA A 2 -10.58 -1.29 -7.71
CA ALA A 2 -10.56 -0.46 -6.51
C ALA A 2 -9.11 -0.41 -6.06
N GLU A 3 -8.58 0.81 -5.92
CA GLU A 3 -7.31 1.06 -5.25
C GLU A 3 -7.35 0.58 -3.80
N CYS A 4 -6.21 0.17 -3.27
CA CYS A 4 -6.10 -0.34 -1.90
C CYS A 4 -6.42 0.80 -0.90
N PRO A 5 -7.45 0.67 -0.03
CA PRO A 5 -7.81 1.70 0.94
C PRO A 5 -6.78 1.87 2.05
N HIS A 6 -5.85 0.92 2.19
CA HIS A 6 -4.78 0.95 3.19
C HIS A 6 -3.47 1.54 2.65
N LEU A 7 -3.44 1.97 1.38
CA LEU A 7 -2.28 2.63 0.80
C LEU A 7 -2.32 4.13 1.14
N GLU A 8 -1.31 4.59 1.85
CA GLU A 8 -1.09 6.00 2.14
C GLU A 8 0.19 6.49 1.49
N TYR A 9 0.29 7.80 1.27
CA TYR A 9 1.53 8.45 0.86
C TYR A 9 1.99 9.36 1.98
N ARG A 10 3.11 9.03 2.61
CA ARG A 10 3.65 9.76 3.76
C ARG A 10 4.99 10.41 3.43
N GLU A 11 5.15 11.66 3.83
CA GLU A 11 6.39 12.41 3.66
C GLU A 11 7.33 12.26 4.87
N THR A 12 6.87 11.64 5.97
CA THR A 12 7.63 11.55 7.21
C THR A 12 7.61 10.14 7.80
N ALA A 13 8.74 9.74 8.39
CA ALA A 13 8.93 8.49 9.12
C ALA A 13 9.67 8.77 10.45
N GLY A 14 8.92 9.06 11.51
CA GLY A 14 9.49 9.52 12.77
C GLY A 14 10.23 10.85 12.60
N GLU A 15 11.53 10.86 12.88
CA GLU A 15 12.39 12.04 12.73
C GLU A 15 12.86 12.28 11.29
N GLN A 16 12.66 11.31 10.38
CA GLN A 16 13.06 11.42 8.98
C GLN A 16 11.94 12.07 8.16
N THR A 17 12.30 13.02 7.30
CA THR A 17 11.41 13.64 6.32
C THR A 17 11.95 13.38 4.92
N PHE A 18 11.06 13.04 3.99
CA PHE A 18 11.35 12.78 2.60
C PHE A 18 10.97 13.99 1.75
N GLU A 19 11.74 14.26 0.71
CA GLU A 19 11.43 15.32 -0.28
C GLU A 19 10.19 15.00 -1.13
N THR A 20 9.74 13.74 -1.13
CA THR A 20 8.58 13.27 -1.87
C THR A 20 7.86 12.21 -1.06
N ALA A 21 6.52 12.29 -1.04
CA ALA A 21 5.69 11.33 -0.33
C ALA A 21 5.94 9.90 -0.82
N ARG A 22 6.17 8.98 0.11
CA ARG A 22 6.44 7.56 -0.18
C ARG A 22 5.24 6.71 0.18
N ALA A 23 5.03 5.67 -0.62
CA ALA A 23 3.97 4.70 -0.40
C ALA A 23 4.18 3.96 0.93
N TYR A 24 3.13 3.93 1.73
CA TYR A 24 3.07 3.35 3.06
C TYR A 24 1.85 2.45 3.18
N CYS A 25 2.03 1.23 3.70
CA CYS A 25 0.93 0.31 3.93
C CYS A 25 0.50 0.40 5.39
N ALA A 26 -0.73 0.83 5.64
CA ALA A 26 -1.27 0.94 6.99
C ALA A 26 -1.52 -0.42 7.68
N VAL A 27 -1.66 -1.50 6.90
CA VAL A 27 -1.85 -2.86 7.44
C VAL A 27 -0.52 -3.43 7.96
N ALA A 28 0.54 -3.31 7.18
CA ALA A 28 1.88 -3.79 7.55
C ALA A 28 2.67 -2.77 8.40
N ASP A 29 2.12 -1.56 8.56
CA ASP A 29 2.74 -0.43 9.27
C ASP A 29 4.14 -0.06 8.73
N GLU A 30 4.36 -0.21 7.43
CA GLU A 30 5.67 0.02 6.81
C GLU A 30 5.62 0.71 5.45
N PHE A 31 6.73 1.34 5.07
CA PHE A 31 6.92 1.87 3.72
C PHE A 31 7.13 0.74 2.73
N VAL A 32 6.32 0.72 1.67
CA VAL A 32 6.35 -0.37 0.70
C VAL A 32 7.25 -0.04 -0.49
N GLN A 33 7.76 -1.10 -1.13
CA GLN A 33 8.52 -0.97 -2.35
C GLN A 33 7.65 -0.44 -3.51
N PRO A 34 8.23 0.25 -4.51
CA PRO A 34 7.50 0.78 -5.66
C PRO A 34 6.62 -0.27 -6.35
N MET A 35 7.12 -1.50 -6.53
CA MET A 35 6.36 -2.60 -7.15
C MET A 35 5.08 -2.93 -6.38
N ARG A 36 5.11 -2.90 -5.04
CA ARG A 36 3.92 -3.11 -4.21
C ARG A 36 2.98 -1.91 -4.32
N ALA A 37 3.50 -0.69 -4.39
CA ALA A 37 2.68 0.49 -4.61
C ALA A 37 1.96 0.43 -5.97
N ASP A 38 2.62 -0.07 -7.03
CA ASP A 38 1.99 -0.29 -8.33
C ASP A 38 0.83 -1.31 -8.24
N ILE A 39 0.99 -2.40 -7.47
CA ILE A 39 -0.11 -3.34 -7.18
C ILE A 39 -1.26 -2.65 -6.43
N CYS A 40 -0.94 -1.95 -5.33
CA CYS A 40 -1.94 -1.30 -4.49
C CYS A 40 -2.72 -0.18 -5.21
N THR A 41 -2.09 0.52 -6.15
CA THR A 41 -2.73 1.53 -7.01
C THR A 41 -3.46 0.95 -8.21
N GLY A 42 -3.34 -0.36 -8.44
CA GLY A 42 -3.92 -1.04 -9.59
C GLY A 42 -3.28 -0.67 -10.92
N ARG A 43 -2.01 -0.22 -10.89
CA ARG A 43 -1.27 0.15 -12.09
C ARG A 43 -1.00 -1.09 -12.93
N TYR A 44 -0.90 -0.92 -14.25
CA TYR A 44 -0.62 -2.02 -15.20
C TYR A 44 -1.69 -3.14 -15.21
N GLY A 45 -2.90 -2.86 -14.70
CA GLY A 45 -3.96 -3.86 -14.62
C GLY A 45 -3.82 -4.82 -13.44
N LEU A 46 -2.94 -4.50 -12.48
CA LEU A 46 -2.83 -5.22 -11.21
C LEU A 46 -4.05 -4.91 -10.33
N ALA A 47 -4.37 -5.81 -9.40
CA ALA A 47 -5.47 -5.65 -8.47
C ALA A 47 -5.02 -5.98 -7.04
N PRO A 48 -5.27 -5.12 -6.03
CA PRO A 48 -4.94 -5.41 -4.65
C PRO A 48 -5.58 -6.73 -4.16
N SER A 49 -6.80 -7.00 -4.60
CA SER A 49 -7.58 -8.21 -4.26
C SER A 49 -7.02 -9.50 -4.82
N GLU A 50 -6.14 -9.45 -5.83
CA GLU A 50 -5.62 -10.63 -6.51
C GLU A 50 -4.09 -10.75 -6.31
N ASP A 51 -3.38 -9.63 -6.45
CA ASP A 51 -1.92 -9.58 -6.52
C ASP A 51 -1.24 -9.18 -5.20
N CYS A 52 -1.98 -8.67 -4.21
CA CYS A 52 -1.41 -8.29 -2.91
C CYS A 52 -1.83 -9.25 -1.80
N GLU A 53 -0.87 -9.98 -1.22
CA GLU A 53 -1.12 -10.87 -0.07
C GLU A 53 -1.66 -10.10 1.14
N ILE A 54 -1.05 -8.97 1.50
CA ILE A 54 -1.40 -8.18 2.68
C ILE A 54 -2.83 -7.65 2.61
N TYR A 55 -3.24 -7.17 1.42
CA TYR A 55 -4.61 -6.71 1.21
C TYR A 55 -5.61 -7.86 1.35
N ARG A 56 -5.31 -9.04 0.80
CA ARG A 56 -6.18 -10.22 0.91
C ARG A 56 -6.33 -10.65 2.36
N GLU A 57 -5.23 -10.77 3.09
CA GLU A 57 -5.24 -11.13 4.51
C GLU A 57 -6.01 -10.11 5.37
N ALA A 58 -5.85 -8.81 5.09
CA ALA A 58 -6.61 -7.74 5.76
C ALA A 58 -8.11 -7.80 5.44
N ALA A 59 -8.46 -8.01 4.17
CA ALA A 59 -9.84 -8.13 3.72
C ALA A 59 -10.53 -9.39 4.30
N GLU A 60 -9.78 -10.45 4.57
CA GLU A 60 -10.28 -11.64 5.25
C GLU A 60 -10.50 -11.42 6.76
N THR A 61 -9.71 -10.53 7.38
CA THR A 61 -9.77 -10.23 8.82
C THR A 61 -10.91 -9.26 9.20
N ASP A 62 -11.38 -8.44 8.26
CA ASP A 62 -12.49 -7.49 8.46
C ASP A 62 -13.90 -8.13 8.33
N GLN A 63 -13.98 -9.46 8.18
CA GLN A 63 -15.25 -10.21 7.98
C GLN A 63 -15.87 -10.76 9.26
#